data_AF-A0A0U5HY52-F1
#
_entry.id   AF-A0A0U5HY52-F1
#
_cell.length_a   1.000
_cell.length_b   1.000
_cell.length_c   1.000
_cell.angle_alpha   90.00
_cell.angle_beta   90.00
_cell.angle_gamma   90.00
#
_symmetry.space_group_name_H-M   'P 1'
#
loop_
_entity.id
_entity.type
_entity.pdbx_description
1 polymer ?
#
loop_
_entity_poly.entity_id
_entity_poly.type
_entity_poly.pdbx_seq_one_letter_code
_entity_poly.pdbx_strand_id
1 'polypeptide(L)'
;MNLIDIGKAVRTRREQLGLSQGQLAHLSGLSRQTVVGLEGGTLSDLGVNRVGQLMAVLGLDVPAPTTENRLRKQGLKMAARTANVSYASELTAGELARVLVSGEVPATYAAQMAHLLDEAPPAMMVMAVEEAAIGAQMPPRRIWRNVAKMANTLSAHRKDLWM
;
A
#
# COMPACT_ATOMS: atom_id res chain seq x y z
N MET A 1 -14.28 -0.09 21.65
CA MET A 1 -14.58 0.16 20.23
C MET A 1 -15.12 -1.12 19.63
N ASN A 2 -16.24 -1.07 18.93
CA ASN A 2 -16.84 -2.28 18.33
C ASN A 2 -16.39 -2.47 16.88
N LEU A 3 -16.74 -3.61 16.28
CA LEU A 3 -16.33 -3.95 14.91
C LEU A 3 -16.96 -3.03 13.84
N ILE A 4 -18.12 -2.44 14.14
CA ILE A 4 -18.81 -1.48 13.24
C ILE A 4 -18.00 -0.18 13.16
N ASP A 5 -17.49 0.32 14.28
CA ASP A 5 -16.65 1.52 14.32
C ASP A 5 -15.34 1.31 13.56
N ILE A 6 -14.74 0.12 13.73
CA ILE A 6 -13.56 -0.31 12.96
C ILE A 6 -13.90 -0.31 11.47
N GLY A 7 -15.01 -0.94 11.07
CA GLY A 7 -15.44 -1.03 9.67
C GLY A 7 -15.61 0.34 9.01
N LYS A 8 -16.20 1.31 9.73
CA LYS A 8 -16.31 2.70 9.26
C LYS A 8 -14.95 3.35 9.06
N ALA A 9 -14.05 3.24 10.04
CA ALA A 9 -12.71 3.82 9.96
C ALA A 9 -11.88 3.20 8.81
N VAL A 10 -11.98 1.87 8.65
CA VAL A 10 -11.37 1.11 7.56
C VAL A 10 -11.86 1.61 6.20
N ARG A 11 -13.17 1.75 6.02
CA ARG A 11 -13.75 2.26 4.77
C ARG A 11 -13.24 3.65 4.44
N THR A 12 -13.34 4.57 5.39
CA THR A 12 -12.88 5.96 5.23
C THR A 12 -11.41 6.00 4.83
N ARG A 13 -10.56 5.23 5.52
CA ARG A 13 -9.13 5.21 5.25
C ARG A 13 -8.78 4.55 3.92
N ARG A 14 -9.46 3.46 3.56
CA ARG A 14 -9.32 2.79 2.26
C ARG A 14 -9.61 3.75 1.12
N GLU A 15 -10.69 4.52 1.23
CA GLU A 15 -11.11 5.49 0.21
C GLU A 15 -10.11 6.66 0.09
N GLN A 16 -9.59 7.16 1.22
CA GLN A 16 -8.51 8.16 1.22
C GLN A 16 -7.25 7.66 0.51
N LEU A 17 -6.89 6.38 0.69
CA LEU A 17 -5.75 5.74 0.03
C LEU A 17 -6.02 5.32 -1.42
N GLY A 18 -7.23 5.59 -1.94
CA GLY A 18 -7.62 5.29 -3.32
C GLY A 18 -7.70 3.81 -3.65
N LEU A 19 -7.82 2.95 -2.64
CA LEU A 19 -7.89 1.50 -2.77
C LEU A 19 -9.34 1.03 -3.00
N SER A 20 -9.54 0.03 -3.86
CA SER A 20 -10.81 -0.71 -3.88
C SER A 20 -10.90 -1.72 -2.73
N GLN A 21 -12.10 -2.22 -2.43
CA GLN A 21 -12.26 -3.30 -1.43
C GLN A 21 -11.50 -4.58 -1.84
N GLY A 22 -11.42 -4.87 -3.14
CA GLY A 22 -10.65 -6.00 -3.66
C GLY A 22 -9.15 -5.81 -3.45
N GLN A 23 -8.64 -4.61 -3.74
CA GLN A 23 -7.23 -4.29 -3.51
C GLN A 23 -6.86 -4.35 -2.03
N LEU A 24 -7.70 -3.79 -1.14
CA LEU A 24 -7.48 -3.92 0.30
C LEU A 24 -7.48 -5.38 0.73
N ALA A 25 -8.40 -6.20 0.21
CA ALA A 25 -8.44 -7.63 0.48
C ALA A 25 -7.14 -8.33 0.07
N HIS A 26 -6.64 -8.10 -1.16
CA HIS A 26 -5.37 -8.66 -1.63
C HIS A 26 -4.19 -8.21 -0.75
N LEU A 27 -4.05 -6.91 -0.47
CA LEU A 27 -2.96 -6.35 0.32
C LEU A 27 -2.96 -6.82 1.78
N SER A 28 -4.13 -7.13 2.33
CA SER A 28 -4.30 -7.64 3.70
C SER A 28 -4.40 -9.16 3.80
N GLY A 29 -4.32 -9.89 2.70
CA GLY A 29 -4.49 -11.35 2.69
C GLY A 29 -5.89 -11.81 3.14
N LEU A 30 -6.90 -10.96 3.00
CA LEU A 30 -8.29 -11.25 3.35
C LEU A 30 -9.12 -11.55 2.10
N SER A 31 -10.29 -12.15 2.30
CA SER A 31 -11.27 -12.27 1.21
C SER A 31 -11.97 -10.92 0.99
N ARG A 32 -12.38 -10.64 -0.26
CA ARG A 32 -13.21 -9.48 -0.57
C ARG A 32 -14.51 -9.47 0.25
N GLN A 33 -15.12 -10.63 0.47
CA GLN A 33 -16.33 -10.76 1.28
C GLN A 33 -16.10 -10.33 2.74
N THR A 34 -14.93 -10.65 3.31
CA THR A 34 -14.55 -10.20 4.66
C THR A 34 -14.44 -8.68 4.74
N VAL A 35 -13.78 -8.04 3.77
CA VAL A 35 -13.67 -6.57 3.73
C VAL A 35 -15.03 -5.91 3.54
N VAL A 36 -15.87 -6.44 2.63
CA VAL A 36 -17.24 -5.95 2.42
C VAL A 36 -18.09 -6.07 3.69
N GLY A 37 -18.05 -7.23 4.36
CA GLY A 37 -18.82 -7.45 5.58
C GLY A 37 -18.34 -6.59 6.74
N LEU A 38 -17.03 -6.36 6.85
CA LEU A 38 -16.44 -5.45 7.83
C LEU A 38 -16.90 -4.00 7.60
N GLU A 39 -16.71 -3.47 6.39
CA GLU A 39 -17.10 -2.09 6.05
C GLU A 39 -18.63 -1.88 6.09
N GLY A 40 -19.41 -2.94 5.85
CA GLY A 40 -20.86 -2.93 5.91
C GLY A 40 -21.45 -3.18 7.31
N GLY A 41 -20.61 -3.53 8.31
CA GLY A 41 -21.06 -3.83 9.67
C GLY A 41 -21.88 -5.12 9.80
N THR A 42 -21.78 -6.04 8.83
CA THR A 42 -22.48 -7.33 8.85
C THR A 42 -21.62 -8.49 9.34
N LEU A 43 -20.32 -8.25 9.56
CA LEU A 43 -19.40 -9.23 10.12
C LEU A 43 -19.67 -9.40 11.62
N SER A 44 -19.83 -10.65 12.08
CA SER A 44 -20.03 -10.96 13.51
C SER A 44 -18.73 -10.98 14.29
N ASP A 45 -17.64 -11.43 13.66
CA ASP A 45 -16.30 -11.48 14.26
C ASP A 45 -15.19 -11.42 13.20
N LEU A 46 -14.07 -10.79 13.56
CA LEU A 46 -12.82 -10.80 12.82
C LEU A 46 -11.69 -11.01 13.82
N GLY A 47 -11.06 -12.19 13.79
CA GLY A 47 -9.97 -12.50 14.73
C GLY A 47 -8.90 -11.41 14.78
N VAL A 48 -8.36 -11.17 15.99
CA VAL A 48 -7.48 -10.02 16.30
C VAL A 48 -6.30 -9.87 15.34
N ASN A 49 -5.68 -10.98 14.92
CA ASN A 49 -4.57 -10.97 13.96
C ASN A 49 -4.97 -10.40 12.59
N ARG A 50 -6.18 -10.73 12.11
CA ARG A 50 -6.70 -10.25 10.82
C ARG A 50 -7.06 -8.77 10.88
N VAL A 51 -7.64 -8.33 11.99
CA VAL A 51 -7.86 -6.90 12.26
C VAL A 51 -6.52 -6.16 12.25
N GLY A 52 -5.54 -6.67 13.02
CA GLY A 52 -4.20 -6.08 13.10
C GLY A 52 -3.51 -5.98 11.75
N GLN A 53 -3.57 -7.03 10.93
CA GLN A 53 -2.99 -7.05 9.58
C GLN A 53 -3.64 -6.00 8.66
N LEU A 54 -4.98 -5.93 8.64
CA LEU A 54 -5.68 -4.95 7.83
C LEU A 54 -5.41 -3.51 8.30
N MET A 55 -5.39 -3.29 9.61
CA MET A 55 -5.06 -1.97 10.18
C MET A 55 -3.63 -1.56 9.87
N ALA A 56 -2.67 -2.49 9.96
CA ALA A 56 -1.28 -2.24 9.59
C ALA A 56 -1.12 -1.83 8.12
N VAL A 57 -1.85 -2.47 7.19
CA VAL A 57 -1.85 -2.10 5.77
C VAL A 57 -2.37 -0.68 5.55
N LEU A 58 -3.42 -0.29 6.28
CA LEU A 58 -4.02 1.05 6.17
C LEU A 58 -3.28 2.13 6.97
N GLY A 59 -2.29 1.74 7.77
CA GLY A 59 -1.58 2.63 8.70
C GLY A 59 -2.47 3.14 9.82
N LEU A 60 -3.46 2.34 10.23
CA LEU A 60 -4.34 2.63 11.36
C LEU A 60 -3.78 2.02 12.65
N ASP A 61 -3.79 2.80 13.72
CA ASP A 61 -3.32 2.39 15.03
C ASP A 61 -4.35 1.50 15.77
N VAL A 62 -3.87 0.77 16.78
CA VAL A 62 -4.68 -0.07 17.67
C VAL A 62 -4.39 0.41 19.11
N PRO A 63 -5.40 0.55 19.99
CA PRO A 63 -6.80 0.14 19.85
C PRO A 63 -7.73 1.17 19.21
N ALA A 64 -7.23 2.37 18.85
CA ALA A 64 -8.01 3.42 18.20
C ALA A 64 -7.48 3.68 16.77
N PRO A 65 -8.34 3.79 15.75
CA PRO A 65 -7.96 3.77 14.34
C PRO A 65 -7.52 5.18 13.91
N THR A 66 -6.42 5.65 14.48
CA THR A 66 -5.77 6.92 14.13
C THR A 66 -4.59 6.66 13.19
N THR A 67 -4.07 7.70 12.55
CA THR A 67 -2.91 7.60 11.64
C THR A 67 -1.66 8.26 12.25
N GLU A 68 -1.62 8.47 13.57
CA GLU A 68 -0.55 9.25 14.20
C GLU A 68 0.81 8.60 14.03
N ASN A 69 0.92 7.29 14.28
CA ASN A 69 2.18 6.58 14.06
C ASN A 69 2.53 6.48 12.57
N ARG A 70 1.51 6.40 11.70
CA ARG A 70 1.69 6.38 10.25
C ARG A 70 2.33 7.67 9.73
N LEU A 71 1.90 8.83 10.24
CA LEU A 71 2.42 10.14 9.82
C LEU A 71 3.89 10.38 10.20
N ARG A 72 4.40 9.64 11.20
CA ARG A 72 5.82 9.72 11.60
C ARG A 72 6.76 8.86 10.74
N LYS A 73 6.21 7.98 9.90
CA LYS A 73 7.00 7.08 9.05
C LYS A 73 7.36 7.75 7.73
N GLN A 74 8.48 7.32 7.15
CA GLN A 74 8.98 7.78 5.85
C GLN A 74 8.89 6.61 4.85
N GLY A 75 7.69 6.29 4.39
CA GLY A 75 7.37 5.15 3.53
C GLY A 75 8.20 5.11 2.25
N LEU A 76 8.35 6.25 1.57
CA LEU A 76 9.21 6.36 0.37
C LEU A 76 10.67 6.03 0.66
N LYS A 77 11.20 6.50 1.80
CA LYS A 77 12.59 6.22 2.19
C LYS A 77 12.78 4.75 2.58
N MET A 78 11.79 4.17 3.27
CA MET A 78 11.80 2.75 3.62
C MET A 78 11.76 1.89 2.36
N ALA A 79 10.86 2.20 1.42
CA ALA A 79 10.74 1.49 0.15
C ALA A 79 11.99 1.63 -0.71
N ALA A 80 12.55 2.84 -0.85
CA ALA A 80 13.80 3.05 -1.60
C ALA A 80 14.96 2.21 -1.03
N ARG A 81 15.07 2.11 0.30
CA ARG A 81 16.05 1.23 0.95
C ARG A 81 15.83 -0.25 0.64
N THR A 82 14.58 -0.71 0.62
CA THR A 82 14.25 -2.09 0.24
C THR A 82 14.54 -2.36 -1.24
N ALA A 83 14.35 -1.38 -2.12
CA ALA A 83 14.65 -1.52 -3.55
C ALA A 83 16.16 -1.60 -3.83
N ASN A 84 16.99 -0.94 -3.02
CA ASN A 84 18.42 -0.84 -3.23
C ASN A 84 19.15 -2.15 -2.91
N VAL A 85 19.66 -2.78 -3.97
CA VAL A 85 20.54 -3.96 -3.92
C VAL A 85 21.98 -3.58 -4.26
N SER A 86 22.97 -4.31 -3.72
CA SER A 86 24.39 -3.91 -3.57
C SER A 86 25.16 -3.48 -4.83
N TYR A 87 24.63 -3.74 -6.04
CA TYR A 87 25.33 -3.49 -7.31
C TYR A 87 24.60 -2.51 -8.25
N ALA A 88 23.48 -1.94 -7.82
CA ALA A 88 22.71 -0.98 -8.61
C ALA A 88 22.96 0.48 -8.17
N SER A 89 22.76 1.43 -9.09
CA SER A 89 22.76 2.87 -8.78
C SER A 89 21.76 3.17 -7.67
N GLU A 90 22.13 3.98 -6.67
CA GLU A 90 21.25 4.25 -5.52
C GLU A 90 19.92 4.90 -5.96
N LEU A 91 18.81 4.19 -5.77
CA LEU A 91 17.46 4.75 -5.92
C LEU A 91 17.14 5.55 -4.67
N THR A 92 16.99 6.86 -4.80
CA THR A 92 16.58 7.74 -3.70
C THR A 92 15.07 7.74 -3.48
N ALA A 93 14.62 8.19 -2.31
CA ALA A 93 13.19 8.36 -2.01
C ALA A 93 12.47 9.30 -3.01
N GLY A 94 13.16 10.36 -3.46
CA GLY A 94 12.61 11.30 -4.43
C GLY A 94 12.50 10.70 -5.83
N GLU A 95 13.45 9.88 -6.24
CA GLU A 95 13.38 9.15 -7.52
C GLU A 95 12.29 8.09 -7.49
N LEU A 96 12.18 7.33 -6.41
CA LEU A 96 11.07 6.40 -6.24
C LEU A 96 9.72 7.13 -6.34
N ALA A 97 9.58 8.28 -5.68
CA ALA A 97 8.35 9.08 -5.79
C ALA A 97 8.05 9.48 -7.24
N ARG A 98 9.07 9.94 -7.99
CA ARG A 98 8.92 10.28 -9.42
C ARG A 98 8.46 9.07 -10.24
N VAL A 99 9.08 7.91 -10.04
CA VAL A 99 8.72 6.66 -10.73
C VAL A 99 7.29 6.24 -10.41
N LEU A 100 6.86 6.31 -9.14
CA LEU A 100 5.49 5.99 -8.74
C LEU A 100 4.47 6.94 -9.39
N VAL A 101 4.79 8.24 -9.43
CA VAL A 101 3.90 9.28 -9.97
C VAL A 101 3.80 9.24 -11.50
N SER A 102 4.92 9.05 -12.20
CA SER A 102 4.93 8.96 -13.67
C SER A 102 4.46 7.60 -14.17
N GLY A 103 4.74 6.53 -13.42
CA GLY A 103 4.59 5.15 -13.87
C GLY A 103 5.63 4.73 -14.91
N GLU A 104 6.68 5.52 -15.07
CA GLU A 104 7.81 5.26 -15.96
C GLU A 104 9.02 4.83 -15.13
N VAL A 105 9.57 3.67 -15.48
CA VAL A 105 10.74 3.10 -14.80
C VAL A 105 11.95 3.28 -15.72
N PRO A 106 12.91 4.16 -15.37
CA PRO A 106 14.17 4.23 -16.09
C PRO A 106 14.86 2.86 -16.11
N ALA A 107 15.54 2.53 -17.21
CA ALA A 107 16.21 1.23 -17.37
C ALA A 107 17.21 0.94 -16.24
N THR A 108 17.88 1.97 -15.72
CA THR A 108 18.81 1.88 -14.58
C THR A 108 18.16 1.40 -13.30
N TYR A 109 16.85 1.62 -13.12
CA TYR A 109 16.10 1.28 -11.91
C TYR A 109 15.17 0.07 -12.10
N ALA A 110 15.16 -0.57 -13.27
CA ALA A 110 14.27 -1.69 -13.58
C ALA A 110 14.43 -2.86 -12.59
N ALA A 111 15.67 -3.26 -12.30
CA ALA A 111 15.95 -4.36 -11.37
C ALA A 111 15.52 -4.03 -9.92
N GLN A 112 15.78 -2.81 -9.47
CA GLN A 112 15.40 -2.35 -8.13
C GLN A 112 13.89 -2.26 -7.98
N MET A 113 13.18 -1.80 -9.02
CA MET A 113 11.73 -1.74 -9.00
C MET A 113 11.09 -3.11 -9.06
N ALA A 114 11.63 -4.05 -9.85
CA ALA A 114 11.17 -5.43 -9.84
C ALA A 114 11.34 -6.06 -8.44
N HIS A 115 12.53 -5.91 -7.86
CA HIS A 115 12.82 -6.37 -6.50
C HIS A 115 11.88 -5.75 -5.46
N LEU A 116 11.64 -4.43 -5.53
CA LEU A 116 10.72 -3.77 -4.62
C LEU A 116 9.30 -4.35 -4.71
N LEU A 117 8.79 -4.58 -5.92
CA LEU A 117 7.44 -5.10 -6.12
C LEU A 117 7.29 -6.55 -5.66
N ASP A 118 8.38 -7.33 -5.64
CA ASP A 118 8.37 -8.71 -5.18
C ASP A 118 8.59 -8.84 -3.66
N GLU A 119 9.39 -7.96 -3.07
CA GLU A 119 9.81 -8.12 -1.67
C GLU A 119 9.18 -7.12 -0.71
N ALA A 120 8.71 -5.95 -1.17
CA ALA A 120 8.21 -4.93 -0.26
C ALA A 120 6.97 -5.41 0.52
N PRO A 121 6.90 -5.18 1.84
CA PRO A 121 5.68 -5.40 2.59
C PRO A 121 4.53 -4.52 2.05
N PRO A 122 3.30 -5.04 1.92
CA PRO A 122 2.15 -4.28 1.39
C PRO A 122 1.94 -2.94 2.08
N ALA A 123 2.01 -2.92 3.42
CA ALA A 123 1.90 -1.71 4.22
C ALA A 123 2.95 -0.66 3.83
N MET A 124 4.18 -1.06 3.53
CA MET A 124 5.23 -0.14 3.12
C MET A 124 4.92 0.52 1.77
N MET A 125 4.43 -0.26 0.81
CA MET A 125 4.02 0.26 -0.49
C MET A 125 2.81 1.20 -0.37
N VAL A 126 1.82 0.88 0.47
CA VAL A 126 0.70 1.78 0.75
C VAL A 126 1.19 3.12 1.30
N MET A 127 2.15 3.10 2.23
CA MET A 127 2.76 4.31 2.78
C MET A 127 3.49 5.13 1.71
N ALA A 128 4.31 4.47 0.87
CA ALA A 128 5.05 5.13 -0.20
C ALA A 128 4.12 5.77 -1.25
N VAL A 129 3.04 5.07 -1.61
CA VAL A 129 2.02 5.58 -2.54
C VAL A 129 1.28 6.78 -1.96
N GLU A 130 0.91 6.74 -0.67
CA GLU A 130 0.28 7.87 -0.01
C GLU A 130 1.20 9.10 0.02
N GLU A 131 2.47 8.94 0.37
CA GLU A 131 3.45 10.03 0.40
C GLU A 131 3.70 10.60 -1.00
N ALA A 132 3.83 9.75 -2.02
CA ALA A 132 3.96 10.17 -3.41
C ALA A 132 2.72 10.94 -3.90
N ALA A 133 1.52 10.47 -3.53
CA ALA A 133 0.26 11.13 -3.87
C ALA A 133 0.15 12.51 -3.24
N ILE A 134 0.48 12.65 -1.96
CA ILE A 134 0.49 13.94 -1.25
C ILE A 134 1.51 14.88 -1.89
N GLY A 135 2.76 14.42 -2.08
CA GLY A 135 3.84 15.24 -2.63
C GLY A 135 3.59 15.72 -4.05
N ALA A 136 2.93 14.91 -4.89
CA ALA A 136 2.58 15.26 -6.26
C ALA A 136 1.16 15.83 -6.43
N GLN A 137 0.40 16.00 -5.34
CA GLN A 137 -1.00 16.40 -5.34
C GLN A 137 -1.86 15.59 -6.34
N MET A 138 -1.63 14.28 -6.38
CA MET A 138 -2.27 13.37 -7.32
C MET A 138 -3.20 12.40 -6.58
N PRO A 139 -4.38 12.05 -7.14
CA PRO A 139 -5.22 11.03 -6.54
C PRO A 139 -4.46 9.69 -6.38
N PRO A 140 -4.40 9.08 -5.18
CA PRO A 140 -3.66 7.82 -4.94
C PRO A 140 -4.04 6.69 -5.90
N ARG A 141 -5.33 6.62 -6.30
CA ARG A 141 -5.83 5.65 -7.28
C ARG A 141 -5.12 5.74 -8.65
N ARG A 142 -4.58 6.90 -9.03
CA ARG A 142 -3.78 7.04 -10.25
C ARG A 142 -2.40 6.40 -10.07
N ILE A 143 -1.78 6.58 -8.91
CA ILE A 143 -0.49 5.98 -8.58
C ILE A 143 -0.63 4.45 -8.47
N TRP A 144 -1.71 3.91 -7.88
CA TRP A 144 -1.95 2.47 -7.89
C TRP A 144 -2.05 1.87 -9.29
N ARG A 145 -2.66 2.59 -10.25
CA ARG A 145 -2.67 2.16 -11.66
C ARG A 145 -1.27 2.11 -12.25
N ASN A 146 -0.40 3.05 -11.90
CA ASN A 146 0.99 3.02 -12.30
C ASN A 146 1.71 1.81 -11.69
N VAL A 147 1.50 1.53 -10.40
CA VAL A 147 2.08 0.37 -9.71
C VAL A 147 1.65 -0.94 -10.38
N ALA A 148 0.36 -1.11 -10.66
CA ALA A 148 -0.17 -2.28 -11.38
C ALA A 148 0.44 -2.42 -12.78
N LYS A 149 0.56 -1.31 -13.53
CA LYS A 149 1.21 -1.31 -14.85
C LYS A 149 2.68 -1.71 -14.74
N MET A 150 3.43 -1.15 -13.79
CA MET A 150 4.84 -1.47 -13.58
C MET A 150 5.05 -2.92 -13.19
N ALA A 151 4.23 -3.47 -12.29
CA ALA A 151 4.29 -4.87 -11.90
C ALA A 151 4.10 -5.83 -13.09
N ASN A 152 3.21 -5.48 -14.03
CA ASN A 152 3.04 -6.22 -15.27
C ASN A 152 4.23 -6.07 -16.22
N THR A 153 4.66 -4.84 -16.50
CA THR A 153 5.76 -4.56 -17.44
C THR A 153 7.09 -5.16 -16.98
N LEU A 154 7.38 -5.11 -15.68
CA LEU A 154 8.59 -5.66 -15.08
C LEU A 154 8.49 -7.16 -14.78
N SER A 155 7.35 -7.79 -15.08
CA SER A 155 7.09 -9.21 -14.80
C SER A 155 7.34 -9.60 -13.33
N ALA A 156 6.90 -8.75 -12.40
CA ALA A 156 7.00 -9.04 -10.96
C ALA A 156 6.27 -10.35 -10.63
N HIS A 157 6.90 -11.21 -9.84
CA HIS A 157 6.33 -12.47 -9.38
C HIS A 157 5.03 -12.25 -8.60
N ARG A 158 4.97 -11.18 -7.79
CA ARG A 158 3.76 -10.83 -7.02
C ARG A 158 2.81 -9.87 -7.74
N LYS A 159 2.81 -9.82 -9.08
CA LYS A 159 1.97 -8.86 -9.85
C LYS A 159 0.49 -8.85 -9.45
N ASP A 160 -0.09 -10.01 -9.12
CA ASP A 160 -1.50 -10.14 -8.74
C ASP A 160 -1.84 -9.43 -7.42
N LEU A 161 -0.84 -9.22 -6.55
CA LEU A 161 -1.00 -8.43 -5.32
C LEU A 161 -1.29 -6.95 -5.62
N TRP A 162 -0.83 -6.46 -6.77
CA TRP A 162 -0.80 -5.05 -7.12
C TRP A 162 -1.91 -4.63 -8.09
N MET A 163 -2.71 -5.59 -8.58
CA MET A 163 -3.84 -5.35 -9.50
C MET A 163 -5.13 -5.07 -8.72
#